data_AF-A0A9X3IAP3-F1
#
_entry.id   AF-A0A9X3IAP3-F1
#
_cell.length_a   1.000
_cell.length_b   1.000
_cell.length_c   1.000
_cell.angle_alpha   90.00
_cell.angle_beta   90.00
_cell.angle_gamma   90.00
#
_symmetry.space_group_name_H-M   'P 1'
#
loop_
_entity.id
_entity.type
_entity.pdbx_description
1 polymer ?
#
loop_
_entity_poly.entity_id
_entity_poly.type
_entity_poly.pdbx_seq_one_letter_code
_entity_poly.pdbx_strand_id
1 'polypeptide(L)'
;MKKLPMGEAAFRQRERVRMQNEKLKLDTIKRKLAAGNISRLTEARKKQMREYIRTKRGQPIDDKIVTFLNLTPEQLDRKRKDEKNEKAKAKRLAEREAGLRVDKRRKEHMTYTHHKIFNAKPKPPRKPQTAKVKKMGKVVKEAKPMKIVNSSLDGKIPLIISPKLTVYIRPDQDAEAVRAKYLNR
;
A
#
# COMPACT_ATOMS: atom_id res chain seq x y z
N MET A 1 -38.74 19.89 4.42
CA MET A 1 -37.55 19.09 4.80
C MET A 1 -36.55 19.99 5.52
N LYS A 2 -36.28 19.77 6.81
CA LYS A 2 -35.28 20.55 7.57
C LYS A 2 -33.88 20.18 7.07
N LYS A 3 -33.14 21.14 6.50
CA LYS A 3 -31.77 20.93 6.01
C LYS A 3 -30.85 20.67 7.21
N LEU A 4 -30.04 19.62 7.14
CA LEU A 4 -29.04 19.32 8.17
C LEU A 4 -28.02 20.47 8.25
N PRO A 5 -27.49 20.76 9.46
CA PRO A 5 -26.43 21.74 9.66
C PRO A 5 -25.25 21.57 8.69
N MET A 6 -24.67 22.70 8.27
CA MET A 6 -23.51 22.73 7.38
C MET A 6 -22.37 21.85 7.91
N GLY A 7 -21.94 20.87 7.12
CA GLY A 7 -20.83 19.96 7.46
C GLY A 7 -21.26 18.65 8.14
N GLU A 8 -22.45 18.57 8.72
CA GLU A 8 -22.89 17.36 9.43
C GLU A 8 -23.22 16.21 8.45
N ALA A 9 -23.76 16.52 7.28
CA ALA A 9 -23.99 15.55 6.21
C ALA A 9 -22.67 14.91 5.71
N ALA A 10 -21.60 15.72 5.59
CA ALA A 10 -20.28 15.24 5.18
C ALA A 10 -19.62 14.39 6.27
N PHE A 11 -19.79 14.76 7.54
CA PHE A 11 -19.32 13.97 8.68
C PHE A 11 -20.01 12.60 8.73
N ARG A 12 -21.35 12.58 8.64
CA ARG A 12 -22.14 11.33 8.60
C ARG A 12 -21.82 10.47 7.38
N GLN A 13 -21.43 11.06 6.25
CA GLN A 13 -20.97 10.31 5.08
C GLN A 13 -19.60 9.67 5.31
N ARG A 14 -18.65 10.40 5.92
CA ARG A 14 -17.32 9.86 6.25
C ARG A 14 -17.41 8.72 7.26
N GLU A 15 -18.23 8.87 8.29
CA GLU A 15 -18.49 7.81 9.28
C GLU A 15 -19.13 6.58 8.63
N ARG A 16 -20.13 6.75 7.76
CA ARG A 16 -20.72 5.62 7.01
C ARG A 16 -19.69 4.89 6.14
N VAL A 17 -18.83 5.63 5.43
CA VAL A 17 -17.76 5.07 4.60
C VAL A 17 -16.72 4.34 5.47
N ARG A 18 -16.38 4.89 6.63
CA ARG A 18 -15.47 4.25 7.59
C ARG A 18 -16.04 2.91 8.08
N MET A 19 -17.28 2.90 8.55
CA MET A 19 -17.96 1.69 9.03
C MET A 19 -18.09 0.64 7.92
N GLN A 20 -18.41 1.05 6.69
CA GLN A 20 -18.48 0.15 5.54
C GLN A 20 -17.12 -0.48 5.23
N ASN A 21 -16.04 0.30 5.28
CA ASN A 21 -14.68 -0.20 5.05
C ASN A 21 -14.21 -1.14 6.17
N GLU A 22 -14.53 -0.83 7.43
CA GLU A 22 -14.22 -1.71 8.57
C GLU A 22 -14.97 -3.04 8.46
N LYS A 23 -16.25 -3.01 8.08
CA LYS A 23 -17.04 -4.22 7.79
C LYS A 23 -16.43 -5.05 6.66
N LEU A 24 -16.07 -4.42 5.54
CA LEU A 24 -15.43 -5.11 4.42
C LEU A 24 -14.10 -5.76 4.83
N LYS A 25 -13.28 -5.10 5.66
CA LYS A 25 -12.04 -5.68 6.18
C LYS A 25 -12.32 -6.93 7.02
N LEU A 26 -13.29 -6.86 7.93
CA LEU A 26 -13.66 -8.00 8.79
C LEU A 26 -14.22 -9.17 7.97
N ASP A 27 -15.08 -8.91 6.99
CA ASP A 27 -15.62 -9.95 6.10
C ASP A 27 -14.52 -10.60 5.25
N THR A 28 -13.53 -9.81 4.81
CA THR A 28 -12.37 -10.34 4.09
C THR A 28 -11.52 -11.24 4.98
N ILE A 29 -11.33 -10.86 6.25
CA ILE A 29 -10.62 -11.68 7.24
C ILE A 29 -11.39 -12.98 7.49
N LYS A 30 -12.70 -12.92 7.72
CA LYS A 30 -13.56 -14.09 7.91
C LYS A 30 -13.49 -15.06 6.71
N ARG A 31 -13.58 -14.55 5.48
CA ARG A 31 -13.43 -15.36 4.26
C ARG A 31 -12.06 -16.03 4.15
N LYS A 32 -10.98 -15.32 4.49
CA LYS A 32 -9.62 -15.87 4.47
C LYS A 32 -9.41 -16.95 5.54
N LEU A 33 -9.98 -16.75 6.73
CA LEU A 33 -9.97 -17.74 7.80
C LEU A 33 -10.76 -19.00 7.39
N ALA A 34 -11.96 -18.83 6.83
CA ALA A 34 -12.79 -19.93 6.35
C ALA A 34 -12.13 -20.71 5.20
N ALA A 35 -11.41 -20.03 4.31
CA ALA A 35 -10.68 -20.65 3.21
C ALA A 35 -9.36 -21.33 3.63
N GLY A 36 -9.02 -21.35 4.94
CA GLY A 36 -7.74 -21.89 5.42
C GLY A 36 -6.51 -21.10 4.96
N ASN A 37 -6.70 -20.00 4.21
CA ASN A 37 -5.66 -19.08 3.76
C ASN A 37 -5.30 -18.11 4.88
N ILE A 38 -4.95 -18.66 6.04
CA ILE A 38 -4.38 -17.88 7.12
C ILE A 38 -2.94 -17.57 6.70
N SER A 39 -2.72 -16.39 6.12
CA SER A 39 -1.38 -15.81 6.03
C SER A 39 -0.93 -15.36 7.44
N ARG A 40 -0.94 -16.29 8.41
CA ARG A 40 -0.23 -16.14 9.68
C ARG A 40 1.25 -16.40 9.36
N LEU A 41 1.86 -15.49 8.61
CA LEU A 41 3.26 -15.21 8.88
C LEU A 41 3.26 -14.70 10.31
N THR A 42 3.64 -15.56 11.25
CA THR A 42 3.94 -15.17 12.63
C THR A 42 4.88 -13.98 12.60
N GLU A 43 4.87 -13.10 13.61
CA GLU A 43 5.81 -11.98 13.67
C GLU A 43 7.27 -12.47 13.55
N ALA A 44 7.56 -13.67 14.07
CA ALA A 44 8.81 -14.37 13.86
C ALA A 44 9.11 -14.64 12.38
N ARG A 45 8.15 -15.13 11.59
CA ARG A 45 8.36 -15.39 10.16
C ARG A 45 8.41 -14.11 9.32
N LYS A 46 7.71 -13.05 9.73
CA LYS A 46 7.90 -11.71 9.14
C LYS A 46 9.30 -11.17 9.41
N LYS A 47 9.84 -11.37 10.62
CA LYS A 47 11.23 -11.01 10.97
C LYS A 47 12.24 -11.76 10.10
N GLN A 48 12.08 -13.08 9.97
CA GLN A 48 12.91 -13.90 9.08
C GLN A 48 12.82 -13.44 7.61
N MET A 49 11.64 -13.08 7.11
CA MET A 49 11.50 -12.53 5.76
C MET A 49 12.20 -11.18 5.59
N ARG A 50 12.10 -10.27 6.58
CA ARG A 50 12.80 -8.98 6.55
C ARG A 50 14.32 -9.19 6.50
N GLU A 51 14.82 -10.12 7.29
CA GLU A 51 16.24 -10.46 7.38
C GLU A 51 16.76 -11.20 6.13
N TYR A 52 15.95 -12.11 5.56
CA TYR A 52 16.23 -12.74 4.27
C TYR A 52 16.27 -11.73 3.12
N ILE A 53 15.34 -10.78 3.08
CA ILE A 53 15.35 -9.70 2.09
C ILE A 53 16.61 -8.84 2.25
N ARG A 54 16.99 -8.50 3.48
CA ARG A 54 18.20 -7.74 3.79
C ARG A 54 19.49 -8.45 3.36
N THR A 55 19.57 -9.76 3.55
CA THR A 55 20.78 -10.55 3.27
C THR A 55 20.88 -11.03 1.82
N LYS A 56 19.78 -11.40 1.17
CA LYS A 56 19.78 -11.99 -0.18
C LYS A 56 19.52 -11.00 -1.30
N ARG A 57 18.90 -9.83 -1.06
CA ARG A 57 18.68 -8.85 -2.14
C ARG A 57 19.87 -7.94 -2.44
N GLY A 58 20.97 -8.03 -1.70
CA GLY A 58 22.29 -7.49 -2.07
C GLY A 58 22.38 -5.97 -2.29
N GLN A 59 21.27 -5.24 -2.26
CA GLN A 59 21.28 -3.80 -2.24
C GLN A 59 21.42 -3.34 -0.80
N PRO A 60 22.36 -2.45 -0.48
CA PRO A 60 22.26 -1.69 0.75
C PRO A 60 20.89 -1.02 0.69
N ILE A 61 19.97 -1.50 1.53
CA ILE A 61 18.73 -0.78 1.76
C ILE A 61 19.23 0.57 2.28
N ASP A 62 19.06 1.64 1.49
CA ASP A 62 19.46 2.99 1.89
C ASP A 62 19.13 3.15 3.37
N ASP A 63 20.11 3.53 4.21
CA ASP A 63 19.92 3.58 5.68
C ASP A 63 18.69 4.41 6.09
N LYS A 64 18.26 5.31 5.20
CA LYS A 64 16.99 6.04 5.26
C LYS A 64 15.76 5.12 5.29
N ILE A 65 15.68 4.08 4.46
CA ILE A 65 14.54 3.15 4.43
C ILE A 65 14.53 2.25 5.69
N VAL A 66 15.70 1.83 6.18
CA VAL A 66 15.81 1.06 7.43
C VAL A 66 15.36 1.89 8.63
N THR A 67 15.78 3.15 8.71
CA THR A 67 15.34 4.07 9.75
C THR A 67 13.82 4.36 9.66
N PHE A 68 13.24 4.42 8.46
CA PHE A 68 11.78 4.55 8.29
C PHE A 68 10.99 3.31 8.73
N LEU A 69 11.52 2.10 8.54
CA LEU A 69 10.87 0.86 8.96
C LEU A 69 10.93 0.61 10.48
N ASN A 70 11.90 1.22 11.16
CA ASN A 70 12.09 1.08 12.61
C ASN A 70 11.35 2.13 13.45
N LEU A 71 10.73 3.14 12.84
CA LEU A 71 9.96 4.16 13.55
C LEU A 71 8.57 3.65 13.91
N THR A 72 8.10 3.99 15.10
CA THR A 72 6.71 3.70 15.50
C THR A 72 5.73 4.50 14.63
N PRO A 73 4.46 4.06 14.51
CA PRO A 73 3.44 4.78 13.73
C PRO A 73 3.31 6.26 14.13
N GLU A 74 3.42 6.57 15.42
CA GLU A 74 3.35 7.94 15.93
C GLU A 74 4.55 8.79 15.51
N GLN A 75 5.75 8.20 15.47
CA GLN A 75 6.97 8.88 15.03
C GLN A 75 6.94 9.14 13.51
N LEU A 76 6.37 8.23 12.72
CA LEU A 76 6.16 8.43 11.29
C LEU A 76 5.20 9.59 11.02
N ASP A 77 4.12 9.70 11.80
CA ASP A 77 3.18 10.80 11.64
C ASP A 77 3.76 12.15 12.07
N ARG A 78 4.63 12.18 13.09
CA ARG A 78 5.42 13.38 13.43
C ARG A 78 6.32 13.79 12.27
N LYS A 79 7.15 12.87 11.75
CA LYS A 79 8.02 13.15 10.59
C LYS A 79 7.25 13.66 9.37
N ARG A 80 6.08 13.10 9.06
CA ARG A 80 5.23 13.58 7.96
C ARG A 80 4.71 15.01 8.19
N LYS A 81 4.35 15.35 9.43
CA LYS A 81 3.94 16.71 9.78
C LYS A 81 5.11 17.69 9.65
N ASP A 82 6.28 17.29 10.12
CA ASP A 82 7.49 18.11 10.07
C ASP A 82 7.93 18.37 8.62
N GLU A 83 7.99 17.33 7.77
CA GLU A 83 8.29 17.48 6.34
C GLU A 83 7.29 18.39 5.62
N LYS A 84 5.99 18.29 5.98
CA LYS A 84 4.96 19.16 5.41
C LYS A 84 5.16 20.62 5.83
N ASN A 85 5.55 20.85 7.08
CA ASN A 85 5.83 22.18 7.62
C ASN A 85 7.10 22.78 6.99
N GLU A 86 8.15 21.98 6.82
CA GLU A 86 9.38 22.41 6.15
C GLU A 86 9.14 22.77 4.69
N LYS A 87 8.41 21.93 3.94
CA LYS A 87 8.02 22.26 2.56
C LYS A 87 7.20 23.54 2.48
N ALA A 88 6.29 23.75 3.42
CA ALA A 88 5.52 24.99 3.50
C ALA A 88 6.41 26.20 3.82
N LYS A 89 7.40 26.04 4.71
CA LYS A 89 8.36 27.09 5.08
C LYS A 89 9.26 27.45 3.89
N ALA A 90 9.82 26.45 3.21
CA ALA A 90 10.63 26.62 2.02
C ALA A 90 9.86 27.33 0.90
N LYS A 91 8.60 26.92 0.66
CA LYS A 91 7.72 27.60 -0.31
C LYS A 91 7.49 29.09 0.04
N ARG A 92 7.22 29.40 1.32
CA ARG A 92 7.03 30.79 1.76
C ARG A 92 8.30 31.63 1.61
N LEU A 93 9.47 31.03 1.86
CA LEU A 93 10.76 31.69 1.68
C LEU A 93 11.00 32.00 0.20
N ALA A 94 10.79 31.02 -0.69
CA ALA A 94 10.90 31.21 -2.13
C ALA A 94 9.92 32.27 -2.66
N GLU A 95 8.67 32.29 -2.18
CA GLU A 95 7.70 33.35 -2.53
C GLU A 95 8.12 34.74 -2.02
N ARG A 96 8.84 34.81 -0.89
CA ARG A 96 9.37 36.08 -0.34
C ARG A 96 10.57 36.56 -1.17
N GLU A 97 11.50 35.67 -1.51
CA GLU A 97 12.65 35.97 -2.37
C GLU A 97 12.23 36.37 -3.79
N ALA A 98 11.19 35.73 -4.33
CA ALA A 98 10.58 36.09 -5.62
C ALA A 98 9.70 37.35 -5.56
N GLY A 99 9.59 38.02 -4.41
CA GLY A 99 8.81 39.26 -4.24
C GLY A 99 7.28 39.09 -4.29
N LEU A 100 6.75 37.88 -4.47
CA LEU A 100 5.31 37.61 -4.46
C LEU A 100 4.68 37.72 -3.07
N ARG A 101 5.48 37.54 -2.01
CA ARG A 101 5.03 37.57 -0.62
C ARG A 101 5.67 38.75 0.11
N VAL A 102 4.90 39.82 0.25
CA VAL A 102 5.32 41.03 0.97
C VAL A 102 5.29 40.80 2.48
N ASP A 103 6.37 41.20 3.15
CA ASP A 103 6.45 41.18 4.61
C ASP A 103 5.47 42.15 5.26
N LYS A 104 4.68 41.66 6.21
CA LYS A 104 3.69 42.48 6.92
C LYS A 104 4.31 43.73 7.56
N ARG A 105 5.56 43.66 8.03
CA ARG A 105 6.28 44.82 8.62
C ARG A 105 6.68 45.89 7.59
N ARG A 106 6.86 45.53 6.32
CA ARG A 106 7.06 46.51 5.22
C ARG A 106 5.74 47.06 4.68
N LYS A 107 4.62 46.43 5.04
CA LYS A 107 3.28 46.82 4.59
C LYS A 107 2.76 48.07 5.31
N GLU A 108 3.29 48.37 6.49
CA GLU A 108 2.90 49.52 7.32
C GLU A 108 3.36 50.88 6.76
N HIS A 109 4.38 50.90 5.88
CA HIS A 109 4.85 52.12 5.20
C HIS A 109 4.37 52.28 3.75
N MET A 110 3.47 51.41 3.27
CA MET A 110 2.89 51.57 1.94
C MET A 110 1.69 52.52 2.02
N THR A 111 1.92 53.82 1.76
CA THR A 111 0.88 54.84 1.56
C THR A 111 0.17 54.72 0.19
N TYR A 112 0.32 53.58 -0.49
CA TYR A 112 -0.33 53.36 -1.77
C TYR A 112 -1.76 52.87 -1.53
N THR A 113 -2.75 53.71 -1.82
CA THR A 113 -4.12 53.26 -2.03
C THR A 113 -4.12 52.21 -3.13
N HIS A 114 -4.37 50.96 -2.76
CA HIS A 114 -4.55 49.88 -3.72
C HIS A 114 -5.83 50.13 -4.53
N HIS A 115 -5.72 50.86 -5.64
CA HIS A 115 -6.77 50.83 -6.65
C HIS A 115 -6.85 49.40 -7.18
N LYS A 116 -7.95 48.70 -6.88
CA LYS A 116 -8.27 47.44 -7.55
C LYS A 116 -8.45 47.76 -9.04
N ILE A 117 -7.42 47.55 -9.83
CA ILE A 117 -7.56 47.55 -11.29
C ILE A 117 -8.50 46.38 -11.60
N PHE A 118 -9.77 46.71 -11.86
CA PHE A 118 -10.81 45.74 -12.20
C PHE A 118 -10.69 45.33 -13.67
N ASN A 119 -9.48 44.98 -14.12
CA ASN A 119 -9.28 44.30 -15.40
C ASN A 119 -9.26 42.79 -15.17
N ALA A 120 -10.31 42.28 -14.53
CA ALA A 120 -10.56 40.85 -14.51
C ALA A 120 -11.11 40.47 -15.88
N LYS A 121 -10.24 40.01 -16.79
CA LYS A 121 -10.70 39.32 -18.00
C LYS A 121 -11.72 38.25 -17.59
N PRO A 122 -12.86 38.10 -18.30
CA PRO A 122 -13.87 37.13 -17.94
C PRO A 122 -13.20 35.75 -17.80
N LYS A 123 -13.35 35.13 -16.62
CA LYS A 123 -12.80 33.80 -16.38
C LYS A 123 -13.46 32.87 -17.40
N PRO A 124 -12.70 32.15 -18.24
CA PRO A 124 -13.30 31.21 -19.18
C PRO A 124 -14.16 30.20 -18.41
N PRO A 125 -15.31 29.78 -18.96
CA PRO A 125 -16.17 28.82 -18.30
C PRO A 125 -15.36 27.59 -17.91
N ARG A 126 -15.56 27.10 -16.69
CA ARG A 126 -14.90 25.88 -16.22
C ARG A 126 -15.22 24.77 -17.21
N LYS A 127 -14.20 24.25 -17.90
CA LYS A 127 -14.34 23.05 -18.72
C LYS A 127 -14.98 21.96 -17.86
N PRO A 128 -15.99 21.22 -18.36
CA PRO A 128 -16.55 20.10 -17.63
C PRO A 128 -15.39 19.16 -17.27
N GLN A 129 -15.34 18.71 -16.01
CA GLN A 129 -14.40 17.68 -15.60
C GLN A 129 -14.74 16.42 -16.39
N THR A 130 -14.03 16.18 -17.50
CA THR A 130 -14.02 14.87 -18.12
C THR A 130 -13.55 13.90 -17.05
N ALA A 131 -14.37 12.90 -16.73
CA ALA A 131 -13.99 11.83 -15.81
C ALA A 131 -12.59 11.38 -16.21
N LYS A 132 -11.64 11.36 -15.26
CA LYS A 132 -10.31 10.82 -15.50
C LYS A 132 -10.52 9.38 -15.96
N VAL A 133 -10.46 9.14 -17.26
CA VAL A 133 -10.34 7.80 -17.81
C VAL A 133 -9.05 7.30 -17.20
N LYS A 134 -9.17 6.44 -16.19
CA LYS A 134 -8.04 5.64 -15.73
C LYS A 134 -7.55 4.98 -17.01
N LYS A 135 -6.37 5.37 -17.49
CA LYS A 135 -5.64 4.58 -18.46
C LYS A 135 -5.46 3.23 -17.77
N MET A 136 -6.38 2.30 -18.03
CA MET A 136 -6.18 0.91 -17.74
C MET A 136 -5.01 0.57 -18.64
N GLY A 137 -3.79 0.63 -18.09
CA GLY A 137 -2.64 0.05 -18.76
C GLY A 137 -3.09 -1.33 -19.20
N LYS A 138 -2.98 -1.62 -20.49
CA LYS A 138 -3.33 -2.92 -21.06
C LYS A 138 -2.56 -3.94 -20.21
N VAL A 139 -3.25 -4.63 -19.32
CA VAL A 139 -2.65 -5.73 -18.57
C VAL A 139 -2.47 -6.81 -19.61
N VAL A 140 -1.32 -6.80 -20.28
CA VAL A 140 -0.88 -7.92 -21.09
C VAL A 140 -0.71 -9.05 -20.08
N LYS A 141 -1.72 -9.90 -19.98
CA LYS A 141 -1.61 -11.19 -19.31
C LYS A 141 -0.73 -12.04 -20.22
N GLU A 142 0.58 -11.78 -20.20
CA GLU A 142 1.52 -12.72 -20.78
C GLU A 142 1.28 -14.06 -20.09
N ALA A 143 0.90 -15.06 -20.89
CA ALA A 143 0.77 -16.42 -20.39
C ALA A 143 2.14 -16.81 -19.85
N LYS A 144 2.26 -16.91 -18.53
CA LYS A 144 3.47 -17.44 -17.90
C LYS A 144 3.71 -18.81 -18.53
N PRO A 145 4.92 -19.11 -19.04
CA PRO A 145 5.20 -20.42 -19.60
C PRO A 145 4.92 -21.46 -18.51
N MET A 146 4.04 -22.42 -18.82
CA MET A 146 3.80 -23.55 -17.93
C MET A 146 5.12 -24.30 -17.80
N LYS A 147 5.67 -24.38 -16.59
CA LYS A 147 6.87 -25.14 -16.32
C LYS A 147 6.54 -26.60 -16.62
N ILE A 148 7.06 -27.11 -17.75
CA ILE A 148 7.00 -28.54 -18.06
C ILE A 148 7.94 -29.21 -17.06
N VAL A 149 7.37 -29.80 -16.02
CA VAL A 149 8.12 -30.61 -15.05
C VAL A 149 8.12 -32.02 -15.61
N ASN A 150 9.26 -32.49 -16.08
CA ASN A 150 9.43 -33.87 -16.52
C ASN A 150 9.22 -34.79 -15.30
N SER A 151 8.05 -35.39 -15.20
CA SER A 151 7.69 -36.37 -14.16
C SER A 151 8.11 -37.77 -14.60
N SER A 152 9.41 -37.97 -14.88
CA SER A 152 9.91 -39.33 -15.07
C SER A 152 9.76 -40.12 -13.76
N LEU A 153 9.39 -41.40 -13.89
CA LEU A 153 9.31 -42.37 -12.80
C LEU A 153 10.63 -43.14 -12.61
N ASP A 154 11.61 -42.90 -13.48
CA ASP A 154 12.88 -43.64 -13.49
C ASP A 154 13.65 -43.37 -12.19
N GLY A 155 14.09 -44.46 -11.55
CA GLY A 155 14.86 -44.41 -10.31
C GLY A 155 14.06 -44.07 -9.04
N LYS A 156 12.72 -44.06 -9.10
CA LYS A 156 11.86 -43.86 -7.92
C LYS A 156 11.32 -45.19 -7.38
N ILE A 157 11.20 -45.26 -6.06
CA ILE A 157 10.66 -46.42 -5.34
C ILE A 157 9.14 -46.23 -5.15
N PRO A 158 8.30 -47.21 -5.53
CA PRO A 158 6.86 -47.13 -5.30
C PRO A 158 6.52 -47.34 -3.82
N LEU A 159 5.81 -46.38 -3.24
CA LEU A 159 5.33 -46.43 -1.86
C LEU A 159 3.80 -46.50 -1.87
N ILE A 160 3.26 -47.66 -1.50
CA ILE A 160 1.81 -47.86 -1.39
C ILE A 160 1.34 -47.25 -0.06
N ILE A 161 0.47 -46.25 -0.15
CA ILE A 161 -0.10 -45.55 1.01
C ILE A 161 -1.51 -46.08 1.31
N SER A 162 -2.31 -46.35 0.28
CA SER A 162 -3.63 -46.96 0.40
C SER A 162 -3.93 -47.82 -0.84
N PRO A 163 -5.00 -48.63 -0.84
CA PRO A 163 -5.37 -49.45 -2.00
C PRO A 163 -5.59 -48.66 -3.30
N LYS A 164 -5.77 -47.33 -3.21
CA LYS A 164 -5.99 -46.43 -4.36
C LYS A 164 -4.87 -45.41 -4.57
N LEU A 165 -3.82 -45.41 -3.73
CA LEU A 165 -2.79 -44.38 -3.75
C LEU A 165 -1.39 -44.97 -3.59
N THR A 166 -0.63 -44.87 -4.67
CA THR A 166 0.81 -45.16 -4.70
C THR A 166 1.57 -43.89 -5.02
N VAL A 167 2.57 -43.57 -4.20
CA VAL A 167 3.43 -42.40 -4.36
C VAL A 167 4.84 -42.87 -4.71
N TYR A 168 5.46 -42.27 -5.72
CA TYR A 168 6.83 -42.60 -6.11
C TYR A 168 7.81 -41.69 -5.38
N ILE A 169 8.57 -42.27 -4.45
CA ILE A 169 9.58 -41.55 -3.66
C ILE A 169 10.97 -41.73 -4.27
N ARG A 170 11.85 -40.77 -4.03
CA ARG A 170 13.26 -40.96 -4.37
C ARG A 170 13.94 -41.84 -3.32
N PRO A 171 15.04 -42.56 -3.65
CA PRO A 171 15.73 -43.44 -2.72
C PRO A 171 16.35 -42.73 -1.51
N ASP A 172 16.56 -41.42 -1.57
CA ASP A 172 17.06 -40.58 -0.47
C ASP A 172 15.97 -40.17 0.53
N GLN A 173 14.69 -40.44 0.24
CA GLN A 173 13.57 -40.00 1.07
C GLN A 173 13.15 -41.07 2.07
N ASP A 174 12.94 -40.64 3.31
CA ASP A 174 12.37 -41.49 4.36
C ASP A 174 10.90 -41.85 4.06
N ALA A 175 10.64 -43.15 3.92
CA ALA A 175 9.33 -43.69 3.59
C ALA A 175 8.32 -43.47 4.72
N GLU A 176 8.72 -43.51 5.99
CA GLU A 176 7.81 -43.36 7.13
C GLU A 176 7.31 -41.93 7.26
N ALA A 177 8.22 -40.96 7.14
CA ALA A 177 7.88 -39.54 7.11
C ALA A 177 6.94 -39.18 5.95
N VAL A 178 7.06 -39.85 4.80
CA VAL A 178 6.12 -39.68 3.68
C VAL A 178 4.78 -40.30 4.01
N ARG A 179 4.72 -41.54 4.51
CA ARG A 179 3.45 -42.18 4.92
C ARG A 179 2.68 -41.32 5.93
N ALA A 180 3.35 -40.79 6.94
CA ALA A 180 2.75 -39.93 7.96
C ALA A 180 2.08 -38.67 7.40
N LYS A 181 2.60 -38.08 6.31
CA LYS A 181 1.99 -36.91 5.65
C LYS A 181 0.63 -37.21 5.01
N TYR A 182 0.42 -38.44 4.58
CA TYR A 182 -0.82 -38.86 3.92
C TYR A 182 -1.80 -39.53 4.88
N LEU A 183 -1.33 -40.08 6.01
CA LEU A 183 -2.17 -40.64 7.07
C LEU A 183 -2.77 -39.56 7.99
N ASN A 184 -2.12 -38.41 8.18
CA ASN A 184 -2.58 -37.30 9.03
C ASN A 184 -3.46 -36.26 8.30
N ARG A 185 -4.11 -36.65 7.20
CA ARG A 185 -5.04 -35.83 6.42
C ARG A 185 -6.39 -36.51 6.33
#